data_AF-A0A0R2MDV3-F1
#
_entry.id   AF-A0A0R2MDV3-F1
#
_cell.length_a   1.000
_cell.length_b   1.000
_cell.length_c   1.000
_cell.angle_alpha   90.00
_cell.angle_beta   90.00
_cell.angle_gamma   90.00
#
_symmetry.space_group_name_H-M   'P 1'
#
loop_
_entity.id
_entity.type
_entity.pdbx_description
1 polymer ?
#
loop_
_entity_poly.entity_id
_entity_poly.type
_entity_poly.pdbx_seq_one_letter_code
_entity_poly.pdbx_strand_id
1 'polypeptide(L)' 'MGDYLAYEGNYQHCYGIIGSGNRNFNKQFALTAKQYAKRFDFPYITDFELRGTAHDIPRIADAILTYRNQFCFQTTKE' A
#
# COMPACT_ATOMS: atom_id res chain seq x y z
N MET A 1 11.29 5.97 5.33
CA MET A 1 9.91 5.88 4.80
C MET A 1 8.88 6.25 5.85
N GLY A 2 8.90 5.64 7.04
CA GLY A 2 8.00 6.04 8.14
C GLY A 2 8.06 7.53 8.46
N ASP A 3 9.26 8.11 8.51
CA ASP A 3 9.43 9.56 8.77
C ASP A 3 8.86 10.42 7.63
N TYR A 4 9.01 9.98 6.37
CA TYR A 4 8.45 10.69 5.21
C TYR A 4 6.91 10.71 5.25
N LEU A 5 6.30 9.58 5.60
CA LEU A 5 4.83 9.49 5.75
C LEU A 5 4.34 10.34 6.92
N ALA A 6 5.09 10.40 8.02
CA ALA A 6 4.72 11.19 9.19
C ALA A 6 4.97 12.70 9.01
N TYR A 7 5.95 13.07 8.19
CA TYR A 7 6.32 14.45 7.92
C TYR A 7 5.12 15.23 7.38
N GLU A 8 4.74 16.30 8.08
CA GLU A 8 3.64 17.21 7.72
C GLU A 8 2.33 16.51 7.32
N GLY A 9 2.05 15.33 7.88
CA GLY A 9 0.81 14.61 7.59
C GLY A 9 0.73 14.01 6.18
N ASN A 10 1.86 13.82 5.49
CA ASN A 10 1.92 13.24 4.13
C ASN A 10 1.10 11.94 3.97
N TYR A 11 1.00 11.13 5.02
CA TYR A 11 0.19 9.91 5.03
C TYR A 11 -1.29 10.15 4.69
N GLN A 12 -1.83 11.36 4.94
CA GLN A 12 -3.21 11.73 4.58
C GLN A 12 -3.43 11.78 3.07
N HIS A 13 -2.36 11.95 2.28
CA HIS A 13 -2.38 11.91 0.82
C HIS A 13 -2.08 10.51 0.26
N CYS A 14 -1.85 9.52 1.13
CA CYS A 14 -1.54 8.16 0.75
C CYS A 14 -2.82 7.30 0.75
N TYR A 15 -3.32 6.97 -0.44
CA TYR A 15 -4.51 6.11 -0.60
C TYR A 15 -4.25 4.62 -0.37
N GLY A 16 -3.00 4.24 -0.06
CA GLY A 16 -2.65 2.90 0.36
C GLY A 16 -1.19 2.53 0.08
N ILE A 17 -0.79 1.35 0.56
CA ILE A 17 0.57 0.84 0.47
C ILE A 17 0.63 -0.53 -0.21
N ILE A 18 1.68 -0.77 -0.99
CA ILE A 18 1.99 -2.05 -1.60
C ILE A 18 3.30 -2.56 -1.02
N GLY A 19 3.32 -3.81 -0.56
CA GLY A 19 4.51 -4.43 0.04
C GLY A 19 5.29 -5.32 -0.94
N SER A 20 6.59 -5.10 -1.08
CA SER A 20 7.47 -6.13 -1.64
C SER A 20 8.10 -6.93 -0.49
N GLY A 21 8.32 -8.22 -0.69
CA GLY A 21 8.98 -9.07 0.29
C GLY A 21 9.54 -10.36 -0.29
N ASN A 22 10.01 -11.24 0.58
CA ASN A 22 10.48 -12.58 0.22
C ASN A 22 9.72 -13.61 1.08
N ARG A 23 9.04 -14.56 0.45
CA ARG A 23 8.17 -15.53 1.14
C ARG A 23 8.94 -16.49 2.03
N ASN A 24 10.25 -16.62 1.84
CA ASN A 24 11.13 -17.38 2.74
C ASN A 24 11.14 -16.82 4.17
N PHE A 25 10.70 -15.57 4.37
CA PHE A 25 10.55 -14.98 5.71
C PHE A 25 9.19 -15.28 6.37
N ASN A 26 8.36 -16.13 5.76
CA ASN A 26 7.09 -16.64 6.31
C ASN A 26 6.19 -15.51 6.84
N LYS A 27 5.92 -15.47 8.16
CA LYS A 27 5.05 -14.47 8.79
C LYS A 27 5.54 -13.03 8.63
N GLN A 28 6.82 -12.83 8.29
CA GLN A 28 7.41 -11.51 8.09
C GLN A 28 7.32 -11.03 6.63
N PHE A 29 6.74 -11.82 5.73
CA PHE A 29 6.51 -11.41 4.36
C PHE A 29 5.62 -10.14 4.30
N ALA A 30 6.17 -9.09 3.67
CA ALA A 30 5.60 -7.75 3.55
C ALA A 30 5.20 -7.10 4.90
N LEU A 31 5.87 -7.47 6.00
CA LEU A 31 5.47 -7.04 7.36
C LEU A 31 5.49 -5.52 7.54
N THR A 32 6.50 -4.83 7.02
CA THR A 32 6.61 -3.37 7.14
C THR A 32 5.42 -2.65 6.52
N ALA A 33 4.94 -3.11 5.37
CA ALA A 33 3.77 -2.53 4.71
C ALA A 33 2.50 -2.73 5.55
N LYS A 34 2.33 -3.91 6.15
CA LYS A 34 1.21 -4.19 7.08
C LYS A 34 1.28 -3.32 8.34
N GLN A 35 2.48 -3.12 8.90
CA GLN A 35 2.70 -2.25 10.04
C GLN A 35 2.38 -0.79 9.72
N TYR A 36 2.75 -0.31 8.53
CA TYR A 36 2.48 1.06 8.12
C TYR A 36 1.00 1.30 7.83
N ALA A 37 0.33 0.37 7.15
CA ALA A 37 -1.12 0.41 6.97
C ALA A 37 -1.84 0.52 8.32
N LYS A 38 -1.42 -0.27 9.32
CA LYS A 38 -1.97 -0.18 10.68
C LYS A 38 -1.63 1.14 11.38
N ARG A 39 -0.40 1.64 11.23
CA ARG A 39 0.09 2.83 11.93
C ARG A 39 -0.56 4.12 11.44
N PHE A 40 -0.74 4.25 10.13
CA PHE A 40 -1.19 5.47 9.48
C PHE A 40 -2.64 5.40 8.97
N ASP A 41 -3.30 4.28 9.21
CA ASP A 41 -4.73 4.05 8.91
C ASP A 41 -5.10 4.22 7.43
N PHE A 42 -4.15 3.94 6.52
CA PHE A 42 -4.42 3.79 5.10
C PHE A 42 -4.46 2.31 4.69
N PRO A 43 -5.13 1.94 3.58
CA PRO A 43 -5.25 0.56 3.15
C PRO A 43 -3.92 -0.12 2.82
N TYR A 44 -3.78 -1.38 3.21
CA TYR A 44 -2.84 -2.31 2.60
C TYR A 44 -3.43 -2.84 1.30
N ILE A 45 -2.93 -2.37 0.15
CA ILE A 45 -3.49 -2.66 -1.16
C ILE A 45 -3.19 -4.10 -1.55
N THR A 46 -1.90 -4.43 -1.60
CA THR A 46 -1.44 -5.78 -1.97
C THR A 46 0.05 -5.97 -1.71
N ASP A 47 0.58 -7.14 -2.08
CA ASP A 47 2.00 -7.46 -2.06
C ASP A 47 2.46 -8.22 -3.31
N PHE A 48 3.78 -8.28 -3.47
CA PHE A 48 4.46 -9.12 -4.44
C PHE A 48 5.82 -9.59 -3.92
N GLU A 49 6.37 -10.63 -4.54
CA GLU A 49 7.64 -11.21 -4.13
C GLU A 49 8.82 -10.66 -4.94
N LEU A 50 9.88 -10.22 -4.26
CA LEU A 50 11.11 -9.69 -4.84
C LEU A 50 10.84 -8.60 -5.89
N ARG A 51 11.10 -8.91 -7.16
CA ARG A 51 10.89 -8.01 -8.31
C ARG A 51 9.48 -8.09 -8.91
N GLY A 52 8.65 -9.00 -8.42
CA GLY A 52 7.35 -9.34 -8.99
C GLY A 52 7.44 -10.25 -10.21
N THR A 53 6.28 -10.62 -10.71
CA THR A 53 6.07 -11.48 -11.88
C THR A 53 5.24 -10.74 -12.94
N ALA A 54 5.18 -11.28 -14.16
CA ALA A 54 4.30 -10.74 -15.21
C ALA A 54 2.81 -10.75 -14.81
N HIS A 55 2.40 -11.65 -13.91
CA HIS A 55 1.04 -11.70 -13.38
C HIS A 55 0.76 -10.59 -12.37
N ASP A 56 1.79 -10.13 -11.64
CA ASP A 56 1.62 -9.06 -10.65
C ASP A 56 1.33 -7.71 -11.31
N ILE A 57 1.83 -7.47 -12.52
CA ILE A 57 1.65 -6.20 -13.24
C ILE A 57 0.17 -5.83 -13.42
N PRO A 58 -0.66 -6.62 -14.14
CA PRO A 58 -2.07 -6.27 -14.34
C PRO A 58 -2.85 -6.25 -13.01
N ARG A 59 -2.58 -7.21 -12.13
CA ARG A 59 -3.23 -7.33 -10.82
C ARG A 59 -2.99 -6.11 -9.93
N ILE A 60 -1.75 -5.61 -9.88
CA ILE A 60 -1.38 -4.42 -9.10
C ILE A 60 -1.94 -3.16 -9.76
N ALA A 61 -1.89 -3.06 -11.09
CA ALA A 61 -2.45 -1.91 -11.81
C ALA A 61 -3.95 -1.74 -11.53
N ASP A 62 -4.72 -2.82 -11.62
CA ASP A 62 -6.17 -2.82 -11.35
C ASP A 62 -6.47 -2.46 -9.88
N ALA A 63 -5.65 -2.97 -8.94
CA ALA A 63 -5.76 -2.63 -7.53
C ALA A 63 -5.49 -1.14 -7.29
N ILE A 64 -4.43 -0.58 -7.86
CA ILE A 64 -4.11 0.85 -7.75
C ILE A 64 -5.28 1.72 -8.23
N LEU A 65 -5.85 1.41 -9.40
CA LEU A 65 -6.99 2.17 -9.93
C LEU A 65 -8.22 2.08 -9.02
N THR A 66 -8.48 0.90 -8.46
CA THR A 66 -9.61 0.67 -7.54
C THR A 66 -9.47 1.52 -6.27
N TYR A 67 -8.33 1.44 -5.59
CA TYR A 67 -8.10 2.19 -4.34
C TYR A 67 -8.00 3.69 -4.57
N ARG A 68 -7.39 4.13 -5.67
CA ARG A 68 -7.37 5.55 -6.07
C ARG A 68 -8.79 6.10 -6.20
N ASN A 69 -9.66 5.38 -6.92
CA ASN A 69 -11.04 5.83 -7.12
C ASN A 69 -11.76 5.94 -5.77
N GLN A 70 -11.64 4.94 -4.90
CA GLN A 70 -12.23 4.96 -3.55
C GLN A 70 -11.77 6.16 -2.73
N PHE A 71 -10.48 6.49 -2.77
CA PHE A 71 -9.91 7.63 -2.08
C PHE A 71 -10.45 8.97 -2.61
N CYS A 72 -10.49 9.16 -3.94
CA CYS A 72 -11.02 10.39 -4.54
C CYS A 72 -12.49 10.65 -4.19
N PHE A 73 -13.32 9.59 -4.12
CA PHE A 73 -14.74 9.71 -3.76
C PHE A 73 -14.98 9.99 -2.27
N GLN A 74 -13.99 9.74 -1.40
CA GLN A 74 -14.09 10.11 0.02
C GLN A 74 -13.81 11.61 0.24
N THR A 75 -12.88 12.18 -0.52
CA THR A 75 -12.51 13.61 -0.46
C THR A 75 -13.53 14.59 -1.06
N THR A 76 -14.58 14.10 -1.74
CA THR A 76 -15.58 14.95 -2.41
C THR A 76 -16.86 15.17 -1.61
N LYS A 77 -16.90 14.71 -0.35
CA LYS A 77 -18.07 14.81 0.54
C LYS A 77 -18.02 15.94 1.58
N GLU A 78 -17.10 16.88 1.47
CA GLU A 78 -17.04 18.08 2.32
C GLU A 78 -17.50 19.34 1.55
#